data_AF-A0AB35T8J9-F1
#
_entry.id   AF-A0AB35T8J9-F1
#
_cell.length_a   1.000
_cell.length_b   1.000
_cell.length_c   1.000
_cell.angle_alpha   90.00
_cell.angle_beta   90.00
_cell.angle_gamma   90.00
#
_symmetry.space_group_name_H-M   'P 1'
#
loop_
_entity.id
_entity.type
_entity.pdbx_description
1 polymer ?
#
loop_
_entity_poly.entity_id
_entity_poly.type
_entity_poly.pdbx_seq_one_letter_code
_entity_poly.pdbx_strand_id
1 'polypeptide(L)'
;MILAVKLPLIPLFVGGVVVLLAAGFLAVRRGLSSPAYRLRKLSPERITAYRSSGGEQSVEEFAASIAERANEISRVLEEDSSEIRAEMCALGYRRCANDMITLTHRVNEEAPGAPLARRLRMKRARKRAVEALARARESLPPEALRATRQEK
;
A
#
# COMPACT_ATOMS: atom_id res chain seq x y z
N MET A 1 -68.67 0.01 5.90
CA MET A 1 -67.58 -1.00 5.92
C MET A 1 -66.25 -0.26 6.02
N ILE A 2 -65.60 -0.32 7.19
CA ILE A 2 -64.33 0.37 7.45
C ILE A 2 -63.21 -0.50 6.87
N LEU A 3 -62.58 -0.03 5.80
CA LEU A 3 -61.45 -0.72 5.17
C LEU A 3 -60.20 -0.46 6.03
N ALA A 4 -59.95 -1.36 7.00
CA ALA A 4 -58.72 -1.35 7.78
C ALA A 4 -57.53 -1.74 6.89
N VAL A 5 -56.86 -0.75 6.32
CA VAL A 5 -55.56 -0.92 5.68
C VAL A 5 -54.56 -1.29 6.77
N LYS A 6 -54.37 -2.60 7.00
CA LYS A 6 -53.22 -3.11 7.76
C LYS A 6 -51.97 -2.92 6.91
N LEU A 7 -51.46 -1.69 6.89
CA LEU A 7 -50.13 -1.39 6.40
C LEU A 7 -49.14 -2.26 7.21
N PRO A 8 -48.33 -3.13 6.59
CA PRO A 8 -47.45 -4.00 7.35
C PRO A 8 -46.39 -3.10 8.00
N LEU A 9 -46.50 -2.88 9.32
CA LEU A 9 -45.55 -2.09 10.12
C LEU A 9 -44.13 -2.71 10.12
N ILE A 10 -44.03 -4.00 9.81
CA ILE A 10 -42.83 -4.83 9.91
C ILE A 10 -41.72 -4.40 8.91
N PRO A 11 -41.97 -4.23 7.59
CA PRO A 11 -40.94 -3.77 6.64
C PRO A 11 -40.43 -2.35 6.92
N LEU A 12 -41.25 -1.47 7.51
CA LEU A 12 -40.86 -0.12 7.90
C LEU A 12 -39.91 -0.12 9.10
N PHE A 13 -40.16 -1.00 10.08
CA PHE A 13 -39.31 -1.14 11.25
C PHE A 13 -37.96 -1.78 10.88
N VAL A 14 -37.96 -2.82 10.04
CA VAL A 14 -36.73 -3.46 9.55
C VAL A 14 -35.92 -2.49 8.69
N GLY A 15 -36.58 -1.73 7.80
CA GLY A 15 -35.93 -0.68 7.01
C GLY A 15 -35.30 0.40 7.89
N GLY A 16 -36.01 0.87 8.91
CA GLY A 16 -35.50 1.86 9.87
C GLY A 16 -34.28 1.36 10.64
N VAL A 17 -34.31 0.11 11.12
CA VAL A 17 -33.18 -0.50 11.84
C VAL A 17 -31.96 -0.64 10.92
N VAL A 18 -32.14 -1.09 9.68
CA VAL A 18 -31.04 -1.22 8.71
C VAL A 18 -30.41 0.14 8.39
N VAL A 19 -31.21 1.19 8.22
CA VAL A 19 -30.71 2.55 7.98
C VAL A 19 -29.93 3.08 9.18
N LEU A 20 -30.41 2.85 10.40
CA LEU A 20 -29.72 3.26 11.63
C LEU A 20 -28.37 2.53 11.80
N LEU A 21 -28.34 1.23 11.53
CA LEU A 21 -27.08 0.45 11.57
C LEU A 21 -26.10 0.91 10.50
N ALA A 22 -26.57 1.16 9.27
CA ALA A 22 -25.73 1.67 8.20
C ALA A 22 -25.18 3.07 8.50
N ALA A 23 -26.00 3.97 9.06
CA ALA A 23 -25.59 5.30 9.48
C ALA A 23 -24.56 5.25 10.61
N GLY A 24 -24.78 4.40 11.62
CA GLY A 24 -23.83 4.16 12.71
C GLY A 24 -22.50 3.61 12.21
N PHE A 25 -22.54 2.60 11.34
CA PHE A 25 -21.34 2.04 10.72
C PHE A 25 -20.56 3.08 9.91
N LEU A 26 -21.25 3.91 9.12
CA LEU A 26 -20.63 4.97 8.32
C LEU A 26 -20.01 6.07 9.20
N ALA A 27 -20.68 6.44 10.31
CA ALA A 27 -20.18 7.41 11.27
C ALA A 27 -18.91 6.90 11.97
N VAL A 28 -18.91 5.63 12.41
CA VAL A 28 -17.71 4.98 12.98
C VAL A 28 -16.59 4.93 11.95
N ARG A 29 -16.89 4.53 10.71
CA ARG A 29 -15.89 4.46 9.64
C ARG A 29 -15.30 5.84 9.33
N ARG A 30 -16.12 6.89 9.29
CA ARG A 30 -15.67 8.28 9.13
C ARG A 30 -14.79 8.74 10.30
N GLY A 31 -15.18 8.46 11.54
CA GLY A 31 -14.39 8.76 12.73
C GLY A 31 -13.02 8.08 12.72
N LEU A 32 -12.96 6.80 12.36
CA LEU A 32 -11.71 6.04 12.23
C LEU A 32 -10.83 6.52 11.05
N SER A 33 -11.45 7.07 10.00
CA SER A 33 -10.73 7.61 8.85
C SER A 33 -10.21 9.04 9.06
N SER A 34 -10.63 9.72 10.14
CA SER A 34 -10.25 11.10 10.46
C SER A 34 -8.73 11.26 10.60
N PRO A 35 -8.12 12.29 9.97
CA PRO A 35 -6.70 12.58 10.12
C PRO A 35 -6.28 12.75 11.58
N ALA A 36 -7.14 13.37 12.41
CA ALA A 36 -6.90 13.55 13.83
C ALA A 36 -6.84 12.22 14.59
N TYR A 37 -7.67 11.22 14.23
CA TYR A 37 -7.62 9.88 14.81
C TYR A 37 -6.35 9.12 14.39
N ARG A 38 -5.91 9.27 13.14
CA ARG A 38 -4.64 8.68 12.66
C ARG A 38 -3.42 9.31 13.31
N LEU A 39 -3.42 10.65 13.45
CA LEU A 39 -2.36 11.39 14.14
C LEU A 39 -2.29 11.00 15.62
N ARG A 40 -3.43 10.80 16.28
CA ARG A 40 -3.47 10.32 17.68
C ARG A 40 -2.95 8.89 17.86
N LYS A 41 -2.92 8.09 16.79
CA LYS A 41 -2.30 6.75 16.77
C LYS A 41 -0.79 6.77 16.53
N LEU A 42 -0.25 7.88 16.04
CA LEU A 42 1.18 8.10 15.82
C LEU A 42 1.77 8.77 17.06
N SER A 43 1.95 8.02 18.14
CA SER A 43 2.71 8.50 19.30
C SER A 43 4.20 8.19 19.09
N PRO A 44 5.13 9.04 19.59
CA PRO A 44 6.57 8.78 19.53
C PRO A 44 6.93 7.39 20.05
N GLU A 45 6.27 6.96 21.13
CA GLU A 45 6.46 5.65 21.76
C GLU A 45 5.99 4.50 20.85
N ARG A 46 4.95 4.71 20.04
CA ARG A 46 4.51 3.72 19.05
C ARG A 46 5.42 3.65 17.84
N ILE A 47 6.07 4.76 17.48
CA ILE A 47 7.06 4.80 16.40
C ILE A 47 8.33 4.08 16.84
N THR A 48 8.80 4.31 18.07
CA THR A 48 9.99 3.63 18.62
C THR A 48 9.71 2.17 18.99
N ALA A 49 8.49 1.86 19.44
CA ALA A 49 8.04 0.48 19.65
C ALA A 49 7.65 -0.24 18.36
N TYR A 50 7.62 0.46 17.21
CA TYR A 50 7.47 -0.18 15.91
C TYR A 50 8.75 -0.95 15.58
N ARG A 51 8.85 -2.15 16.14
CA ARG A 51 9.65 -3.20 15.55
C ARG A 51 8.88 -3.62 14.31
N SER A 52 9.38 -3.27 13.12
CA SER A 52 8.97 -3.93 11.87
C SER A 52 8.84 -5.41 12.22
N SER A 53 7.65 -5.96 12.07
CA SER A 53 7.38 -7.35 12.45
C SER A 53 8.29 -8.23 11.62
N GLY A 54 9.49 -8.49 12.13
CA GLY A 54 10.55 -9.26 11.52
C GLY A 54 10.24 -10.76 11.62
N GLY A 55 8.98 -11.14 11.38
CA GLY A 55 8.74 -12.44 10.78
C GLY A 55 9.41 -12.39 9.42
N GLU A 56 10.07 -13.47 9.01
CA GLU A 56 10.63 -13.57 7.67
C GLU A 56 9.50 -13.36 6.66
N GLN A 57 9.43 -12.15 6.12
CA GLN A 57 8.49 -11.81 5.07
C GLN A 57 8.75 -12.73 3.89
N SER A 58 7.70 -13.38 3.39
CA SER A 58 7.82 -14.24 2.22
C SER A 58 8.34 -13.47 1.02
N VAL A 59 8.99 -14.17 0.08
CA VAL A 59 9.44 -13.58 -1.20
C VAL A 59 8.30 -12.82 -1.90
N GLU A 60 7.10 -13.38 -1.90
CA GLU A 60 5.93 -12.77 -2.53
C GLU A 60 5.50 -11.46 -1.84
N GLU A 61 5.48 -11.44 -0.52
CA GLU A 61 5.15 -10.23 0.25
C GLU A 61 6.24 -9.16 0.11
N PHE A 62 7.52 -9.56 0.10
CA PHE A 62 8.62 -8.62 -0.10
C PHE A 62 8.57 -7.99 -1.49
N ALA A 63 8.31 -8.80 -2.52
CA ALA A 63 8.07 -8.32 -3.88
C ALA A 63 6.86 -7.37 -3.96
N ALA A 64 5.76 -7.68 -3.25
CA ALA A 64 4.58 -6.83 -3.20
C ALA A 64 4.89 -5.48 -2.54
N SER A 65 5.66 -5.47 -1.45
CA SER A 65 6.09 -4.23 -0.77
C SER A 65 7.01 -3.36 -1.64
N ILE A 66 7.89 -3.95 -2.44
CA ILE A 66 8.68 -3.21 -3.43
C ILE A 66 7.77 -2.58 -4.48
N ALA A 67 6.82 -3.35 -5.01
CA ALA A 67 5.88 -2.88 -6.03
C ALA A 67 5.00 -1.74 -5.52
N GLU A 68 4.49 -1.83 -4.29
CA GLU A 68 3.69 -0.80 -3.64
C GLU A 68 4.46 0.52 -3.51
N ARG A 69 5.68 0.47 -2.97
CA ARG A 69 6.53 1.66 -2.84
C ARG A 69 6.89 2.28 -4.18
N ALA A 70 7.17 1.46 -5.20
CA ALA A 70 7.44 1.94 -6.55
C ALA A 70 6.22 2.61 -7.21
N ASN A 71 5.02 2.05 -7.01
CA ASN A 71 3.80 2.68 -7.49
C ASN A 71 3.51 4.01 -6.76
N GLU A 72 3.78 4.09 -5.45
CA GLU A 72 3.60 5.34 -4.71
C GLU A 72 4.57 6.42 -5.20
N ILE A 73 5.81 6.06 -5.55
CA ILE A 73 6.75 7.01 -6.20
C ILE A 73 6.15 7.58 -7.49
N SER A 74 5.60 6.70 -8.35
CA SER A 74 5.01 7.12 -9.62
C SER A 74 3.83 8.07 -9.38
N ARG A 75 2.93 7.68 -8.48
CA ARG A 75 1.73 8.47 -8.12
C ARG A 75 2.10 9.83 -7.52
N VAL A 76 3.07 9.88 -6.62
CA VAL A 76 3.51 11.12 -5.97
C VAL A 76 4.09 12.10 -7.00
N LEU A 77 4.79 11.61 -8.03
CA LEU A 77 5.35 12.42 -9.11
C LEU A 77 4.30 12.86 -10.14
N GLU A 78 3.25 12.07 -10.34
CA GLU A 78 2.08 12.47 -11.13
C GLU A 78 1.28 13.59 -10.44
N GLU A 79 1.18 13.57 -9.10
CA GLU A 79 0.46 14.59 -8.33
C GLU A 79 1.22 15.92 -8.25
N ASP A 80 2.54 15.89 -8.09
CA ASP A 80 3.42 17.08 -8.01
C ASP A 80 4.84 16.65 -8.40
N SER A 81 5.47 17.38 -9.32
CA SER A 81 6.80 17.07 -9.87
C SER A 81 7.86 18.12 -9.51
N SER A 82 7.66 18.85 -8.41
CA SER A 82 8.67 19.76 -7.87
C SER A 82 10.04 19.09 -7.73
N GLU A 83 11.11 19.85 -7.98
CA GLU A 83 12.49 19.38 -8.00
C GLU A 83 12.88 18.62 -6.71
N ILE A 84 12.58 19.21 -5.55
CA ILE A 84 12.83 18.59 -4.23
C ILE A 84 12.11 17.24 -4.12
N ARG A 85 10.86 17.14 -4.59
CA ARG A 85 10.09 15.90 -4.54
C ARG A 85 10.65 14.86 -5.50
N ALA A 86 11.10 15.27 -6.69
CA ALA A 86 11.77 14.40 -7.64
C ALA A 86 13.07 13.81 -7.07
N GLU A 87 13.87 14.62 -6.36
CA GLU A 87 15.08 14.14 -5.67
C GLU A 87 14.77 13.15 -4.55
N MET A 88 13.77 13.44 -3.72
CA MET A 88 13.33 12.54 -2.65
C MET A 88 12.79 11.21 -3.21
N CYS A 89 11.99 11.27 -4.27
CA CYS A 89 11.51 10.08 -4.98
C CYS A 89 12.65 9.30 -5.64
N ALA A 90 13.70 9.97 -6.14
CA ALA A 90 14.88 9.29 -6.68
C ALA A 90 15.64 8.49 -5.60
N LEU A 91 15.75 9.01 -4.38
CA LEU A 91 16.31 8.26 -3.24
C LEU A 91 15.45 7.03 -2.91
N GLY A 92 14.12 7.19 -2.86
CA GLY A 92 13.18 6.09 -2.65
C GLY A 92 13.26 5.02 -3.75
N TYR A 93 13.39 5.45 -5.00
CA TYR A 93 13.56 4.58 -6.16
C TYR A 93 14.84 3.74 -6.04
N ARG A 94 15.97 4.36 -5.68
CA ARG A 94 17.24 3.63 -5.47
C ARG A 94 17.12 2.61 -4.35
N ARG A 95 16.41 2.93 -3.28
CA ARG A 95 16.13 1.96 -2.21
C ARG A 95 15.34 0.76 -2.75
N CYS A 96 14.30 1.00 -3.55
CA CYS A 96 13.54 -0.08 -4.19
C CYS A 96 14.40 -0.92 -5.15
N ALA A 97 15.29 -0.28 -5.91
CA ALA A 97 16.24 -0.98 -6.79
C ALA A 97 17.22 -1.85 -6.00
N ASN A 98 17.71 -1.39 -4.85
CA ASN A 98 18.55 -2.20 -3.96
C ASN A 98 17.75 -3.37 -3.35
N ASP A 99 16.50 -3.15 -2.96
CA ASP A 99 15.64 -4.21 -2.44
C ASP A 99 15.34 -5.28 -3.51
N MET A 100 15.36 -4.95 -4.82
CA MET A 100 15.27 -5.92 -5.92
C MET A 100 16.48 -6.86 -6.00
N ILE A 101 17.67 -6.43 -5.57
CA ILE A 101 18.85 -7.29 -5.47
C ILE A 101 18.60 -8.34 -4.38
N THR A 102 18.16 -7.90 -3.20
CA THR A 102 17.78 -8.79 -2.11
C THR A 102 16.67 -9.76 -2.52
N LEU A 103 15.64 -9.28 -3.23
CA LEU A 103 14.55 -10.13 -3.73
C LEU A 103 15.08 -11.21 -4.68
N THR A 104 16.05 -10.87 -5.52
CA THR A 104 16.65 -11.82 -6.45
C THR A 104 17.41 -12.92 -5.72
N HIS A 105 18.19 -12.56 -4.68
CA HIS A 105 18.85 -13.55 -3.82
C HIS A 105 17.86 -14.49 -3.15
N ARG A 106 16.81 -13.95 -2.49
CA ARG A 106 15.79 -14.76 -1.83
C ARG A 106 15.05 -15.69 -2.78
N VAL A 107 14.70 -15.21 -3.98
CA VAL A 107 14.09 -16.06 -5.01
C VAL A 107 15.01 -17.21 -5.40
N ASN A 108 16.31 -16.96 -5.57
CA ASN A 108 17.27 -17.98 -5.95
C ASN A 108 17.52 -19.00 -4.83
N GLU A 109 17.47 -18.57 -3.57
CA GLU A 109 17.60 -19.44 -2.39
C GLU A 109 16.35 -20.30 -2.19
N GLU A 110 15.14 -19.74 -2.33
CA GLU A 110 13.89 -20.46 -2.06
C GLU A 110 13.38 -21.30 -3.25
N ALA A 111 13.69 -20.92 -4.49
CA ALA A 111 13.15 -21.59 -5.68
C ALA A 111 13.50 -23.07 -5.82
N PRO A 112 14.72 -23.55 -5.49
CA PRO A 112 15.06 -24.97 -5.59
C PRO A 112 14.26 -25.87 -4.64
N GLY A 113 13.96 -25.38 -3.43
CA GLY A 113 13.20 -26.11 -2.42
C GLY A 113 11.68 -25.96 -2.51
N ALA A 114 11.18 -25.05 -3.36
CA ALA A 114 9.76 -24.71 -3.44
C ALA A 114 8.98 -25.57 -4.45
N PRO A 115 7.70 -25.90 -4.18
CA PRO A 115 6.81 -26.52 -5.17
C PRO A 115 6.66 -25.66 -6.43
N LEU A 116 6.43 -26.29 -7.59
CA LEU A 116 6.29 -25.60 -8.88
C LEU A 116 5.28 -24.43 -8.84
N ALA A 117 4.13 -24.64 -8.19
CA ALA A 117 3.12 -23.59 -8.03
C ALA A 117 3.65 -22.37 -7.26
N ARG A 118 4.46 -22.58 -6.22
CA ARG A 118 5.11 -21.49 -5.46
C ARG A 118 6.19 -20.81 -6.28
N ARG A 119 7.00 -21.55 -7.04
CA ARG A 119 8.00 -20.99 -7.98
C ARG A 119 7.35 -20.04 -8.99
N LEU A 120 6.19 -20.42 -9.55
CA LEU A 120 5.43 -19.55 -10.46
C LEU A 120 4.89 -18.30 -9.77
N ARG A 121 4.40 -18.41 -8.53
CA ARG A 121 3.96 -17.25 -7.73
C ARG A 121 5.10 -16.28 -7.47
N MET A 122 6.26 -16.76 -7.02
CA MET A 122 7.46 -15.94 -6.83
C MET A 122 7.89 -15.24 -8.12
N LYS A 123 7.92 -15.96 -9.26
CA LYS A 123 8.25 -15.38 -10.57
C LYS A 123 7.28 -14.26 -10.98
N ARG A 124 5.97 -14.47 -10.78
CA ARG A 124 4.94 -13.46 -11.07
C ARG A 124 5.05 -12.27 -10.14
N ALA A 125 5.29 -12.48 -8.85
CA ALA A 125 5.48 -11.41 -7.88
C ALA A 125 6.70 -10.55 -8.23
N ARG A 126 7.84 -11.19 -8.53
CA ARG A 126 9.05 -10.48 -9.01
C ARG A 126 8.79 -9.71 -10.30
N LYS A 127 8.05 -10.27 -11.27
CA LYS A 127 7.70 -9.57 -12.51
C LYS A 127 6.90 -8.28 -12.23
N ARG A 128 5.89 -8.34 -11.35
CA ARG A 128 5.12 -7.16 -10.95
C ARG A 128 5.97 -6.09 -10.28
N ALA A 129 6.92 -6.51 -9.42
CA ALA A 129 7.86 -5.57 -8.80
C ALA A 129 8.75 -4.87 -9.84
N VAL A 130 9.26 -5.60 -10.84
CA VAL A 130 10.02 -5.03 -11.96
C VAL A 130 9.16 -4.05 -12.76
N GLU A 131 7.93 -4.41 -13.11
CA GLU A 131 7.02 -3.55 -13.87
C GLU A 131 6.69 -2.26 -13.11
N ALA A 132 6.42 -2.36 -11.80
CA ALA A 132 6.21 -1.19 -10.94
C ALA A 132 7.46 -0.30 -10.87
N LEU A 133 8.65 -0.90 -10.74
CA LEU A 133 9.90 -0.15 -10.71
C LEU A 133 10.22 0.52 -12.05
N ALA A 134 9.86 -0.11 -13.17
CA ALA A 134 9.99 0.48 -14.50
C ALA A 134 9.10 1.72 -14.64
N ARG A 135 7.83 1.64 -14.22
CA ARG A 135 6.93 2.81 -14.20
C ARG A 135 7.46 3.94 -13.32
N ALA A 136 7.95 3.62 -12.12
CA ALA A 136 8.57 4.61 -11.24
C ALA A 136 9.79 5.28 -11.87
N ARG A 137 10.57 4.52 -12.65
CA ARG A 137 11.73 5.05 -13.39
C ARG A 137 11.31 6.02 -14.49
N GLU A 138 10.23 5.72 -15.20
CA GLU A 138 9.66 6.54 -16.28
C GLU A 138 9.09 7.85 -15.74
N SER A 139 8.49 7.85 -14.55
CA SER A 139 7.99 9.07 -13.90
C SER A 139 9.10 10.00 -13.37
N LEU A 140 10.32 9.50 -13.19
CA LEU A 140 11.43 10.27 -12.62
C LEU A 140 12.17 11.07 -13.70
N PRO A 141 12.43 12.38 -13.48
CA PRO A 141 13.25 13.16 -14.38
C PRO A 141 14.68 12.58 -14.44
N PRO A 142 15.32 12.56 -15.61
CA PRO A 142 16.64 11.96 -15.79
C PRO A 142 17.73 12.64 -14.94
N GLU A 143 17.56 13.91 -14.61
CA GLU A 143 18.45 14.70 -13.76
C GLU A 143 18.43 14.24 -12.30
N ALA A 144 17.25 13.90 -11.76
CA ALA A 144 17.11 13.47 -10.36
C ALA A 144 17.85 12.15 -10.06
N LEU A 145 18.05 11.30 -11.07
CA LEU A 145 18.91 10.12 -10.91
C LEU A 145 20.41 10.44 -10.93
N ARG A 146 20.81 11.63 -11.42
CA ARG A 146 22.22 12.07 -11.50
C ARG A 146 22.62 12.98 -10.33
N ALA A 147 21.70 13.78 -9.81
CA ALA A 147 21.95 14.90 -8.88
C ALA A 147 22.59 14.52 -7.52
N THR A 148 22.56 13.26 -7.11
CA THR A 148 23.22 12.81 -5.87
C THR A 148 24.67 12.36 -6.08
N ARG A 149 25.37 12.93 -7.07
CA ARG A 149 26.84 12.90 -7.10
C ARG A 149 27.28 13.89 -6.02
N GLN A 150 27.64 13.37 -4.84
CA GLN A 150 28.16 14.16 -3.73
C GLN A 150 29.19 15.17 -4.25
N GLU A 151 28.87 16.46 -4.15
CA GLU A 151 29.92 17.48 -4.09
C GLU A 151 30.82 17.11 -2.91
N LYS A 152 32.10 17.04 -3.21
CA LYS A 152 33.14 16.48 -2.36
C LYS A 152 33.75 17.56 -1.49
#